data_AF-A0A517XYU8-F1
#
_entry.id   AF-A0A517XYU8-F1
#
_cell.length_a   1.000
_cell.length_b   1.000
_cell.length_c   1.000
_cell.angle_alpha   90.00
_cell.angle_beta   90.00
_cell.angle_gamma   90.00
#
_symmetry.space_group_name_H-M   'P 1'
#
loop_
_entity.id
_entity.type
_entity.pdbx_description
1 polymer ?
#
loop_
_entity_poly.entity_id
_entity_poly.type
_entity_poly.pdbx_seq_one_letter_code
_entity_poly.pdbx_strand_id
1 'polypeptide(L)' 'MIVTNPSAFAPQSPAIDVSEARWATEELAALIGRLEADSPVALVLKHARREIASLTQQQQPARVVGPLRIAA' A
#
# COMPACT_ATOMS: atom_id res chain seq x y z
N MET A 1 25.80 13.61 -29.38
CA MET A 1 25.93 13.72 -27.91
C MET A 1 24.63 13.21 -27.30
N ILE A 2 24.61 11.99 -26.76
CA ILE A 2 23.42 11.45 -26.09
C ILE A 2 23.46 12.00 -24.67
N VAL A 3 22.55 12.93 -24.37
CA VAL A 3 22.33 13.40 -23.01
C VAL A 3 21.49 12.33 -22.31
N THR A 4 22.14 11.38 -21.65
CA THR A 4 21.45 10.43 -20.78
C THR A 4 21.02 11.18 -19.52
N ASN A 5 19.71 11.34 -19.33
CA ASN A 5 19.17 11.81 -18.07
C ASN A 5 19.04 10.60 -17.12
N PRO A 6 19.93 10.43 -16.13
CA PRO A 6 19.90 9.28 -15.23
C PRO A 6 18.62 9.23 -14.36
N SER A 7 17.90 10.36 -14.21
CA SER A 7 16.63 10.37 -13.48
C SER A 7 15.49 9.64 -14.21
N ALA A 8 15.63 9.37 -15.52
CA ALA A 8 14.67 8.55 -16.26
C ALA A 8 14.64 7.07 -15.79
N PHE A 9 15.68 6.62 -15.08
CA PHE A 9 15.79 5.28 -14.49
C PHE A 9 15.47 5.27 -13.00
N ALA A 10 15.12 6.41 -12.40
CA ALA A 10 14.71 6.44 -11.01
C ALA A 10 13.41 5.64 -10.86
N PRO A 11 13.32 4.69 -9.90
CA PRO A 11 12.08 3.96 -9.66
C PRO A 11 10.99 4.96 -9.29
N GLN A 12 9.98 5.08 -10.15
CA GLN A 12 8.82 5.88 -9.84
C GLN A 12 8.05 5.16 -8.75
N SER A 13 7.92 5.81 -7.59
CA SER A 13 7.01 5.32 -6.56
C SER A 13 5.61 5.33 -7.18
N PRO A 14 4.85 4.22 -7.15
CA PRO A 14 3.49 4.23 -7.63
C PRO A 14 2.73 5.36 -6.94
N ALA A 15 2.13 6.24 -7.74
CA ALA A 15 1.29 7.30 -7.22
C ALA A 15 0.03 6.67 -6.65
N ILE A 16 0.02 6.46 -5.33
CA ILE A 16 -1.14 5.94 -4.61
C ILE A 16 -1.86 7.14 -4.00
N ASP A 17 -3.12 7.33 -4.38
CA ASP A 17 -3.98 8.31 -3.73
C ASP A 17 -4.33 7.81 -2.32
N VAL A 18 -3.80 8.51 -1.32
CA VAL A 18 -4.00 8.17 0.10
C VAL A 18 -5.46 8.28 0.50
N SER A 19 -6.20 9.21 -0.11
CA SER A 19 -7.62 9.42 0.16
C SER A 19 -8.42 8.24 -0.36
N GLU A 20 -8.10 7.76 -1.56
CA GLU A 20 -8.72 6.57 -2.16
C GLU A 20 -8.40 5.31 -1.35
N ALA A 21 -7.14 5.12 -0.93
CA ALA A 21 -6.74 4.00 -0.09
C ALA A 21 -7.45 4.00 1.28
N ARG A 22 -7.62 5.18 1.89
CA ARG A 22 -8.35 5.33 3.16
C ARG A 22 -9.83 5.00 2.99
N TRP A 23 -10.48 5.57 1.97
CA TRP A 23 -11.87 5.27 1.63
C TRP A 23 -12.08 3.76 1.40
N ALA A 24 -11.24 3.11 0.60
CA ALA A 24 -11.34 1.68 0.34
C ALA A 24 -11.19 0.83 1.60
N THR A 25 -10.31 1.24 2.52
CA THR A 25 -10.12 0.56 3.82
C THR A 25 -11.38 0.63 4.69
N GLU A 26 -12.06 1.78 4.71
CA GLU A 26 -13.29 2.00 5.47
C GLU A 26 -14.46 1.20 4.88
N GLU A 27 -14.63 1.21 3.55
CA GLU A 27 -15.65 0.41 2.86
C GLU A 27 -15.47 -1.09 3.11
N LEU A 28 -14.23 -1.59 3.05
CA LEU A 28 -13.94 -2.98 3.38
C LEU A 28 -14.27 -3.32 4.83
N ALA A 29 -14.03 -2.40 5.77
CA ALA A 29 -14.41 -2.61 7.17
C ALA A 29 -15.93 -2.71 7.34
N ALA A 30 -16.70 -1.86 6.64
CA ALA A 30 -18.16 -1.91 6.65
C ALA A 30 -18.69 -3.21 6.04
N LEU A 31 -18.10 -3.70 4.94
CA LEU A 31 -18.46 -4.97 4.32
C LEU A 31 -18.14 -6.17 5.22
N ILE A 32 -16.95 -6.20 5.83
CA ILE A 32 -16.56 -7.26 6.76
C ILE A 32 -17.53 -7.35 7.95
N GLY A 33 -18.00 -6.21 8.47
CA GLY A 33 -18.96 -6.16 9.58
C GLY A 33 -20.33 -6.77 9.27
N ARG A 34 -20.66 -6.99 7.99
CA ARG A 34 -21.91 -7.62 7.54
C ARG A 34 -21.77 -9.13 7.29
N LEU A 35 -20.55 -9.68 7.37
CA LEU A 35 -20.27 -11.07 7.10
C LEU A 35 -20.09 -11.85 8.41
N GLU A 36 -20.41 -13.15 8.38
CA GLU A 36 -20.06 -14.06 9.47
C GLU A 36 -18.54 -14.14 9.66
N ALA A 37 -18.10 -14.26 10.91
CA ALA A 37 -16.69 -14.12 11.28
C ALA A 37 -15.75 -15.11 10.56
N ASP A 38 -16.25 -16.32 10.31
CA ASP A 38 -15.55 -17.44 9.67
C ASP A 38 -15.88 -17.60 8.18
N SER A 39 -16.60 -16.63 7.59
CA SER A 39 -16.83 -16.62 6.15
C SER A 39 -15.51 -16.55 5.40
N PRO A 40 -15.26 -17.43 4.41
CA PRO A 40 -14.09 -17.33 3.54
C PRO A 40 -13.97 -15.97 2.85
N VAL A 41 -15.10 -15.34 2.52
CA VAL A 41 -15.16 -13.99 1.95
C VAL A 41 -14.64 -12.96 2.96
N ALA A 42 -15.06 -13.07 4.23
CA ALA A 42 -14.58 -12.16 5.28
C ALA A 42 -13.06 -12.28 5.47
N LEU A 43 -12.48 -13.48 5.36
CA LEU A 43 -11.03 -13.67 5.42
C LEU A 43 -10.29 -12.98 4.28
N VAL A 44 -10.78 -13.12 3.05
CA VAL A 44 -10.21 -12.45 1.87
C VAL A 44 -10.29 -10.92 2.02
N LEU A 45 -11.45 -10.39 2.43
CA LEU A 45 -11.60 -8.95 2.63
C LEU A 45 -10.74 -8.42 3.77
N LYS A 46 -10.57 -9.18 4.86
CA LYS A 46 -9.64 -8.84 5.96
C LYS A 46 -8.18 -8.81 5.49
N HIS A 47 -7.81 -9.64 4.52
CA HIS A 47 -6.48 -9.61 3.92
C HIS A 47 -6.33 -8.40 2.98
N ALA A 48 -7.28 -8.18 2.07
CA ALA A 48 -7.29 -7.02 1.17
C ALA A 48 -7.21 -5.68 1.95
N ARG A 49 -7.96 -5.56 3.04
CA ARG A 49 -7.92 -4.38 3.91
C ARG A 49 -6.52 -4.13 4.50
N ARG A 50 -5.79 -5.18 4.86
CA ARG A 50 -4.42 -5.08 5.37
C ARG A 50 -3.43 -4.65 4.29
N GLU A 51 -3.56 -5.20 3.09
CA GLU A 51 -2.72 -4.82 1.95
C GLU A 51 -2.88 -3.32 1.63
N ILE A 52 -4.12 -2.84 1.52
CA ILE A 52 -4.40 -1.42 1.25
C ILE A 52 -3.88 -0.51 2.38
N ALA A 53 -4.06 -0.91 3.64
CA ALA A 53 -3.49 -0.16 4.76
C ALA A 53 -1.96 -0.08 4.69
N SER A 54 -1.29 -1.16 4.27
CA SER A 54 0.17 -1.19 4.15
C SER A 54 0.69 -0.20 3.10
N LEU A 55 -0.05 0.00 2.01
CA LEU A 55 0.28 0.97 0.96
C LEU A 55 0.32 2.42 1.50
N THR A 56 -0.55 2.75 2.45
CA THR A 56 -0.55 4.09 3.09
C THR A 56 0.61 4.29 4.07
N GLN A 57 1.16 3.21 4.64
CA GLN A 57 2.29 3.26 5.57
C GLN A 57 3.64 3.32 4.86
N GLN A 58 3.76 2.72 3.66
CA GLN A 58 5.00 2.70 2.87
C GLN A 58 5.33 4.04 2.18
N GLN A 59 4.45 5.03 2.25
CA GLN A 59 4.70 6.39 1.74
C GLN A 59 5.56 7.25 2.67
N GLN A 60 5.83 6.81 3.90
CA GLN A 60 6.94 7.37 4.65
C GLN A 60 8.24 6.95 3.95
N PRO A 61 9.14 7.89 3.61
CA PRO A 61 10.36 7.57 2.89
C PRO A 61 11.18 6.61 3.75
N ALA A 62 11.14 5.32 3.41
CA ALA A 62 12.01 4.33 4.02
C ALA A 62 13.44 4.79 3.74
N ARG A 63 14.14 5.25 4.79
CA ARG A 63 15.52 5.69 4.69
C ARG A 63 16.36 4.47 4.30
N VAL A 64 16.79 4.43 3.04
CA VAL A 64 17.69 3.38 2.56
C VAL A 64 19.05 3.59 3.22
N VAL A 65 19.40 2.71 4.16
CA VAL A 65 20.75 2.64 4.75
C VAL A 65 21.38 1.33 4.27
N GLY A 66 22.00 1.36 3.08
CA GLY A 66 22.62 0.19 2.46
C GLY A 66 21.63 -0.80 1.82
N PRO A 67 22.04 -2.05 1.50
CA PRO A 67 21.18 -3.06 0.87
C PRO A 67 20.06 -3.59 1.76
N LEU A 68 19.92 -3.09 3.00
CA LEU A 68 18.89 -3.49 3.94
C LEU A 68 17.89 -2.34 4.15
N ARG A 69 16.60 -2.62 3.99
CA ARG A 69 15.51 -1.69 4.32
C ARG A 69 15.05 -1.97 5.75
N ILE A 70 15.15 -0.98 6.63
CA ILE A 70 14.63 -1.06 8.01
C ILE A 70 13.54 0.01 8.14
N ALA A 71 12.33 -0.41 8.51
CA ALA A 71 11.27 0.52 8.90
C ALA A 71 11.56 1.02 10.33
N ALA A 72 11.47 2.34 10.54
CA ALA A 72 11.67 2.99 11.83
C ALA A 72 10.41 2.93 12.69
#